data_AF-A0A444UYG4-F1
#
_entry.id   AF-A0A444UYG4-F1
#
_cell.length_a   1.000
_cell.length_b   1.000
_cell.length_c   1.000
_cell.angle_alpha   90.00
_cell.angle_beta   90.00
_cell.angle_gamma   90.00
#
_symmetry.space_group_name_H-M   'P 1'
#
loop_
_entity.id
_entity.type
_entity.pdbx_description
1 polymer ?
#
loop_
_entity_poly.entity_id
_entity_poly.type
_entity_poly.pdbx_seq_one_letter_code
_entity_poly.pdbx_strand_id
1 'polypeptide(L)'
;MGFDEVFLINLKRRKDRRERMLHTLHEQEISCKIIAAVDGKALNVSEIEAMGIAMLPGYQDPYHGRPLTKGELGCFLSHYNIWKEVRCSGEAQE
;
A
#
# COMPACT_ATOMS: atom_id res chain seq x y z
N MET A 1 14.43 -16.96 -7.95
CA MET A 1 13.14 -16.34 -8.31
C MET A 1 13.47 -14.99 -8.91
N GLY A 2 13.16 -14.76 -10.19
CA GLY A 2 13.46 -13.48 -10.83
C GLY A 2 12.26 -12.55 -10.67
N PHE A 3 12.38 -11.57 -9.79
CA PHE A 3 11.46 -10.44 -9.72
C PHE A 3 12.24 -9.20 -10.17
N ASP A 4 11.66 -8.38 -11.04
CA ASP A 4 12.32 -7.15 -11.51
C ASP A 4 12.43 -6.11 -10.38
N GLU A 5 11.38 -5.98 -9.57
CA GLU A 5 11.36 -5.10 -8.40
C GLU A 5 10.60 -5.72 -7.22
N VAL A 6 11.08 -5.46 -6.00
CA VAL A 6 10.44 -5.83 -4.74
C VAL A 6 10.18 -4.58 -3.91
N PHE A 7 8.96 -4.41 -3.41
CA PHE A 7 8.56 -3.22 -2.64
C PHE A 7 8.26 -3.58 -1.18
N LEU A 8 8.90 -2.85 -0.24
CA LEU A 8 8.58 -2.91 1.18
C LEU A 8 7.67 -1.72 1.54
N ILE A 9 6.38 -2.00 1.66
CA ILE A 9 5.39 -1.01 2.06
C ILE A 9 5.38 -0.89 3.59
N ASN A 10 5.65 0.29 4.13
CA ASN A 10 5.65 0.49 5.58
C ASN A 10 5.13 1.86 6.01
N LEU A 11 4.32 1.88 7.06
CA LEU A 11 3.85 3.13 7.68
C LEU A 11 5.04 3.86 8.34
N LYS A 12 5.21 5.14 8.04
CA LYS A 12 6.35 5.94 8.56
C LYS A 12 6.53 5.86 10.08
N ARG A 13 5.43 5.74 10.84
CA ARG A 13 5.45 5.63 12.31
C ARG A 13 5.88 4.25 12.85
N ARG A 14 5.92 3.20 12.02
CA ARG A 14 6.27 1.82 12.41
C ARG A 14 7.70 1.47 11.99
N LYS A 15 8.67 2.14 12.60
CA LYS A 15 10.10 1.89 12.35
C LYS A 15 10.52 0.49 12.80
N ASP A 16 9.95 0.03 13.92
CA ASP A 16 10.12 -1.31 14.48
C ASP A 16 9.84 -2.43 13.46
N ARG A 17 8.72 -2.32 12.74
CA ARG A 17 8.34 -3.33 11.73
C ARG A 17 9.22 -3.25 10.49
N ARG A 18 9.60 -2.03 10.09
CA ARG A 18 10.49 -1.81 8.96
C ARG A 18 11.85 -2.47 9.18
N GLU A 19 12.46 -2.23 10.33
CA GLU A 19 13.78 -2.77 10.66
C GLU A 19 13.76 -4.30 10.69
N ARG A 20 12.72 -4.89 11.29
CA ARG A 20 12.53 -6.35 11.28
C ARG A 20 12.42 -6.91 9.86
N MET A 21 11.61 -6.30 9.01
CA MET A 21 11.45 -6.76 7.62
C MET A 21 12.72 -6.59 6.81
N LEU A 22 13.44 -5.48 6.97
CA LEU A 22 14.72 -5.24 6.28
C LEU A 22 15.77 -6.26 6.68
N HIS A 23 15.82 -6.66 7.95
CA HIS A 23 16.71 -7.72 8.40
C HIS A 23 16.38 -9.05 7.72
N THR A 24 15.12 -9.47 7.72
CA THR A 24 14.70 -10.72 7.07
C THR A 24 14.97 -10.72 5.56
N LEU A 25 14.73 -9.59 4.87
CA LEU A 25 15.00 -9.48 3.44
C LEU A 25 16.51 -9.52 3.15
N HIS A 26 17.33 -8.91 4.00
CA HIS A 26 18.78 -8.97 3.91
C HIS A 26 19.31 -10.40 4.07
N GLU A 27 18.80 -11.17 5.04
CA GLU A 27 19.17 -12.58 5.24
C GLU A 27 18.83 -13.48 4.03
N GLN A 28 17.84 -13.07 3.23
CA GLN A 28 17.43 -13.76 2.01
C GLN A 28 18.09 -13.20 0.74
N GLU A 29 19.00 -12.22 0.89
CA GLU A 29 19.64 -11.50 -0.21
C GLU A 29 18.64 -10.84 -1.17
N ILE A 30 17.48 -10.42 -0.66
CA ILE A 30 16.43 -9.75 -1.43
C ILE A 30 16.60 -8.24 -1.28
N SER A 31 16.95 -7.57 -2.38
CA SER A 31 16.89 -6.11 -2.46
C SER A 31 15.43 -5.65 -2.52
N CYS A 32 15.11 -4.53 -1.88
CA CYS A 32 13.76 -3.97 -1.93
C CYS A 32 13.77 -2.43 -1.93
N LYS A 33 12.73 -1.85 -2.52
CA LYS A 33 12.44 -0.42 -2.48
C LYS A 33 11.47 -0.13 -1.35
N ILE A 34 11.84 0.78 -0.45
CA ILE A 34 10.98 1.15 0.68
C ILE A 34 9.97 2.20 0.21
N ILE A 35 8.69 1.87 0.34
CA ILE A 35 7.58 2.77 0.01
C ILE A 35 6.85 3.16 1.29
N ALA A 36 6.59 4.46 1.43
CA ALA A 36 5.79 4.97 2.54
C ALA A 36 4.33 4.57 2.35
N ALA A 37 3.79 3.78 3.28
CA ALA A 37 2.38 3.42 3.30
C ALA A 37 1.50 4.64 3.57
N VAL A 38 0.31 4.65 2.97
CA VAL A 38 -0.76 5.58 3.27
C VAL A 38 -1.35 5.23 4.64
N ASP A 39 -1.32 6.18 5.57
CA ASP A 39 -1.91 5.98 6.89
C ASP A 39 -3.40 6.27 6.86
N GLY A 40 -4.20 5.22 6.66
CA GLY A 40 -5.64 5.34 6.64
C GLY A 40 -6.25 6.00 7.89
N LYS A 41 -5.60 5.88 9.05
CA LYS A 41 -6.07 6.56 10.28
C LYS A 41 -5.87 8.08 10.24
N ALA A 42 -4.86 8.54 9.52
CA ALA A 42 -4.58 9.96 9.34
C ALA A 42 -5.50 10.60 8.28
N LEU A 43 -6.08 9.79 7.38
CA LEU A 43 -7.01 10.27 6.37
C LEU A 43 -8.34 10.71 6.98
N ASN A 44 -8.76 11.90 6.57
CA ASN A 44 -10.09 12.43 6.82
C ASN A 44 -11.02 12.20 5.60
N VAL A 45 -12.33 12.36 5.81
CA VAL A 45 -13.34 12.10 4.77
C VAL A 45 -13.18 13.05 3.59
N SER A 46 -12.89 14.33 3.86
CA SER A 46 -12.73 15.35 2.83
C SER A 46 -11.51 15.09 1.92
N GLU A 47 -10.42 14.54 2.44
CA GLU A 47 -9.26 14.12 1.64
C GLU A 47 -9.61 12.95 0.71
N ILE A 48 -10.39 11.99 1.20
CA ILE A 48 -10.83 10.82 0.42
C ILE A 48 -11.76 11.28 -0.72
N GLU A 49 -12.71 12.16 -0.41
CA GLU A 49 -13.62 12.77 -1.39
C GLU A 49 -12.87 13.61 -2.43
N ALA A 50 -11.88 14.41 -2.01
CA ALA A 50 -11.06 15.22 -2.92
C ALA A 50 -10.21 14.36 -3.87
N MET A 51 -9.85 13.13 -3.48
CA MET A 51 -9.20 12.15 -4.35
C MET A 51 -10.18 11.48 -5.33
N GLY A 52 -11.48 11.80 -5.27
CA GLY A 52 -12.52 11.17 -6.08
C GLY A 52 -12.80 9.71 -5.67
N ILE A 53 -12.40 9.32 -4.46
CA ILE A 53 -12.58 7.95 -3.96
C ILE A 53 -13.93 7.90 -3.23
N ALA A 54 -14.83 7.05 -3.72
CA ALA A 54 -16.09 6.76 -3.06
C ALA A 54 -16.17 5.27 -2.73
N MET A 55 -16.64 4.96 -1.52
CA MET A 55 -17.01 3.60 -1.17
C MET A 55 -18.24 3.19 -1.97
N LEU A 56 -18.22 1.99 -2.56
CA LEU A 56 -19.37 1.48 -3.30
C LEU A 56 -20.60 1.41 -2.36
N PRO A 57 -21.73 2.06 -2.71
CA PRO A 57 -22.93 2.01 -1.88
C PRO A 57 -23.39 0.56 -1.66
N GLY A 58 -23.63 0.19 -0.40
CA GLY A 58 -24.07 -1.16 -0.05
C GLY A 58 -22.96 -2.23 -0.06
N TYR A 59 -21.70 -1.87 -0.33
CA TYR A 59 -20.60 -2.81 -0.15
C TYR A 59 -20.47 -3.21 1.32
N GLN A 60 -20.51 -4.51 1.56
CA GLN A 60 -20.16 -5.13 2.83
C GLN A 60 -19.13 -6.21 2.56
N ASP A 61 -18.08 -6.23 3.37
CA ASP A 61 -17.10 -7.30 3.33
C ASP A 61 -17.82 -8.66 3.51
N PRO A 62 -17.68 -9.63 2.57
CA PRO A 62 -18.34 -10.92 2.66
C PRO A 62 -17.93 -11.74 3.89
N TYR A 63 -16.78 -11.46 4.49
CA TYR A 63 -16.30 -12.18 5.69
C TYR A 63 -16.78 -11.56 7.00
N HIS A 64 -16.78 -10.22 7.08
CA HIS A 64 -17.04 -9.50 8.34
C HIS A 64 -18.37 -8.72 8.36
N GLY A 65 -19.10 -8.65 7.23
CA GLY A 65 -20.39 -7.97 7.14
C GLY A 65 -20.34 -6.47 7.41
N ARG A 66 -19.16 -5.84 7.32
CA ARG A 66 -18.94 -4.42 7.64
C ARG A 66 -18.38 -3.65 6.44
N PRO A 67 -18.49 -2.31 6.42
CA PRO A 67 -17.78 -1.48 5.46
C PRO A 67 -16.27 -1.58 5.64
N LEU A 68 -15.50 -1.20 4.62
CA LEU A 68 -14.04 -1.09 4.77
C LEU A 68 -13.68 -0.16 5.93
N THR A 69 -12.75 -0.63 6.74
CA THR A 69 -12.09 0.19 7.73
C THR A 69 -11.16 1.19 7.07
N LYS A 70 -10.89 2.30 7.76
CA LYS A 70 -9.85 3.25 7.35
C LYS A 70 -8.49 2.58 7.11
N GLY A 71 -8.14 1.57 7.91
CA GLY A 71 -6.90 0.81 7.74
C GLY A 71 -6.84 0.02 6.44
N GLU A 72 -7.93 -0.66 6.09
CA GLU A 72 -8.07 -1.38 4.82
C GLU A 72 -8.02 -0.43 3.61
N LEU A 73 -8.65 0.75 3.72
CA LEU A 73 -8.53 1.80 2.71
C LEU A 73 -7.07 2.28 2.55
N GLY A 74 -6.36 2.54 3.65
CA GLY A 74 -4.95 2.92 3.60
C GLY A 74 -4.05 1.84 2.98
N CYS A 75 -4.36 0.56 3.24
CA CYS A 75 -3.70 -0.57 2.58
C CYS A 75 -3.94 -0.49 1.07
N PHE A 76 -5.19 -0.44 0.63
CA PHE A 76 -5.56 -0.35 -0.79
C PHE A 76 -4.84 0.80 -1.51
N LEU A 77 -4.84 2.00 -0.93
CA LEU A 77 -4.20 3.17 -1.52
C LEU A 77 -2.68 3.05 -1.61
N SER A 78 -2.05 2.38 -0.64
CA SER A 78 -0.62 2.10 -0.68
C SER A 78 -0.26 1.21 -1.86
N HIS A 79 -1.04 0.15 -2.10
CA HIS A 79 -0.86 -0.75 -3.23
C HIS A 79 -1.20 -0.07 -4.57
N TYR A 80 -2.28 0.71 -4.62
CA TYR A 80 -2.69 1.45 -5.81
C TYR A 80 -1.60 2.41 -6.30
N ASN A 81 -0.91 3.09 -5.39
CA ASN A 81 0.21 3.97 -5.76
C ASN A 81 1.37 3.20 -6.40
N ILE A 82 1.68 1.99 -5.93
CA ILE A 82 2.70 1.14 -6.52
C ILE A 82 2.27 0.65 -7.90
N TRP A 83 1.00 0.25 -8.08
CA TRP A 83 0.51 -0.13 -9.41
C TRP A 83 0.60 1.01 -10.43
N LYS A 84 0.32 2.26 -10.02
CA LYS A 84 0.55 3.42 -10.90
C LYS A 84 2.03 3.57 -11.25
N GLU A 85 2.91 3.39 -10.28
CA GLU A 85 4.37 3.46 -10.50
C GLU A 85 4.83 2.38 -11.48
N VAL A 86 4.44 1.13 -11.26
CA VAL A 86 4.76 -0.02 -12.12
C VAL A 86 4.20 0.16 -13.53
N ARG A 87 2.98 0.71 -13.67
CA ARG A 87 2.41 1.04 -14.98
C ARG A 87 3.26 2.09 -15.71
N CYS A 88 3.62 3.18 -15.04
CA CYS A 88 4.43 4.24 -15.64
C CYS A 88 5.87 3.80 -15.95
N SER A 89 6.47 2.92 -15.13
CA SER A 89 7.80 2.37 -15.43
C SER A 89 7.78 1.36 -16.58
N GLY A 90 6.66 0.65 -16.78
CA GLY A 90 6.45 -0.23 -17.93
C GLY A 90 6.27 0.50 -19.26
N GLU A 91 5.73 1.72 -19.25
CA GLU A 91 5.56 2.55 -20.46
C GLU A 91 6.89 3.16 -20.97
N ALA A 92 7.98 3.11 -20.18
CA ALA A 92 9.30 3.61 -20.58
C ALA A 92 10.18 2.58 -21.32
N GLN A 93 9.61 1.41 -21.68
CA GLN A 93 10.31 0.32 -22.37
C GLN A 93 9.75 -0.02 -23.76
N GLU A 94 8.94 0.84 -24.37
CA GLU A 94 8.49 0.74 -25.78
C GLU A 94 9.06 1.85 -26.67
#